data_AF-A0A7L2SWZ5-F1
#
_entry.id   AF-A0A7L2SWZ5-F1
#
_cell.length_a   1.000
_cell.length_b   1.000
_cell.length_c   1.000
_cell.angle_alpha   90.00
_cell.angle_beta   90.00
_cell.angle_gamma   90.00
#
_symmetry.space_group_name_H-M   'P 1'
#
loop_
_entity.id
_entity.type
_entity.pdbx_description
1 polymer ?
#
loop_
_entity_poly.entity_id
_entity_poly.type
_entity_poly.pdbx_seq_one_letter_code
_entity_poly.pdbx_strand_id
1 'polypeptide(L)'
;AGDCGPPPAMTHSRPSGDELPSSFPVGSRVTFTCTESAHRIPGLPDTMECLPGNLWSRLLEPCGRSCAAPPRRRFAALSQEAETMNFFPVGTNVSYVCRPGYENTSESSPSSTCLENLTWSEPAELCRRRSCGAPAALPGGRTGPLRDLQLGARVDVSCEDG
;
A
#
# COMPACT_ATOMS: atom_id res chain seq x y z
N ALA A 1 -20.07 -12.25 42.18
CA ALA A 1 -19.48 -11.54 41.04
C ALA A 1 -17.97 -11.73 41.15
N GLY A 2 -17.30 -12.11 40.09
CA GLY A 2 -15.86 -12.29 40.13
C GLY A 2 -15.22 -11.52 39.00
N ASP A 3 -13.96 -11.15 39.23
CA ASP A 3 -13.18 -10.31 38.35
C ASP A 3 -12.37 -11.17 37.39
N CYS A 4 -12.08 -10.63 36.21
CA CYS A 4 -11.13 -11.22 35.31
C CYS A 4 -9.70 -10.88 35.76
N GLY A 5 -8.78 -11.82 35.56
CA GLY A 5 -7.35 -11.54 35.67
C GLY A 5 -6.82 -10.78 34.45
N PRO A 6 -5.49 -10.66 34.32
CA PRO A 6 -4.86 -10.09 33.14
C PRO A 6 -5.38 -10.71 31.83
N PRO A 7 -5.54 -9.92 30.78
CA PRO A 7 -5.96 -10.42 29.48
C PRO A 7 -4.94 -11.44 28.93
N PRO A 8 -5.39 -12.40 28.09
CA PRO A 8 -4.49 -13.36 27.47
C PRO A 8 -3.48 -12.66 26.56
N ALA A 9 -2.28 -13.22 26.47
CA ALA A 9 -1.25 -12.73 25.56
C ALA A 9 -1.66 -12.98 24.10
N MET A 10 -1.48 -11.96 23.26
CA MET A 10 -1.66 -11.99 21.81
C MET A 10 -0.29 -11.94 21.12
N THR A 11 -0.20 -12.45 19.91
CA THR A 11 1.05 -12.65 19.15
C THR A 11 1.57 -11.35 18.56
N HIS A 12 0.66 -10.52 18.04
CA HIS A 12 0.98 -9.33 17.27
C HIS A 12 0.37 -8.05 17.85
N SER A 13 -0.15 -8.14 19.06
CA SER A 13 -0.80 -7.03 19.73
C SER A 13 -0.52 -7.04 21.22
N ARG A 14 -0.63 -5.86 21.84
CA ARG A 14 -0.47 -5.64 23.28
C ARG A 14 -1.62 -4.79 23.79
N PRO A 15 -2.07 -4.98 25.04
CA PRO A 15 -3.05 -4.08 25.62
C PRO A 15 -2.58 -2.62 25.58
N SER A 16 -3.51 -1.71 25.32
CA SER A 16 -3.27 -0.28 25.27
C SER A 16 -3.15 0.25 26.70
N GLY A 17 -1.94 0.69 27.08
CA GLY A 17 -1.61 1.20 28.41
C GLY A 17 -0.28 0.65 28.92
N ASP A 18 0.46 1.48 29.67
CA ASP A 18 1.80 1.11 30.15
C ASP A 18 1.76 0.12 31.32
N GLU A 19 0.74 0.22 32.19
CA GLU A 19 0.56 -0.66 33.34
C GLU A 19 -0.84 -1.29 33.35
N LEU A 20 -0.90 -2.62 33.32
CA LEU A 20 -2.14 -3.38 33.43
C LEU A 20 -2.43 -3.73 34.89
N PRO A 21 -3.62 -3.44 35.42
CA PRO A 21 -4.00 -3.89 36.75
C PRO A 21 -4.07 -5.42 36.81
N SER A 22 -3.94 -5.97 38.00
CA SER A 22 -4.00 -7.43 38.22
C SER A 22 -5.44 -7.98 38.28
N SER A 23 -6.46 -7.10 38.39
CA SER A 23 -7.88 -7.47 38.49
C SER A 23 -8.74 -6.51 37.67
N PHE A 24 -9.73 -7.05 36.97
CA PHE A 24 -10.65 -6.32 36.11
C PHE A 24 -12.10 -6.68 36.47
N PRO A 25 -12.91 -5.74 37.00
CA PRO A 25 -14.31 -6.01 37.31
C PRO A 25 -15.12 -6.34 36.05
N VAL A 26 -16.21 -7.09 36.20
CA VAL A 26 -17.14 -7.41 35.10
C VAL A 26 -17.58 -6.12 34.39
N GLY A 27 -17.55 -6.14 33.06
CA GLY A 27 -17.78 -4.97 32.20
C GLY A 27 -16.53 -4.14 31.89
N SER A 28 -15.37 -4.46 32.48
CA SER A 28 -14.10 -3.85 32.10
C SER A 28 -13.74 -4.18 30.66
N ARG A 29 -13.17 -3.22 29.94
CA ARG A 29 -12.80 -3.37 28.53
C ARG A 29 -11.31 -3.11 28.36
N VAL A 30 -10.64 -3.98 27.60
CA VAL A 30 -9.22 -3.84 27.26
C VAL A 30 -9.11 -3.76 25.74
N THR A 31 -8.56 -2.66 25.24
CA THR A 31 -8.29 -2.46 23.82
C THR A 31 -6.84 -2.83 23.53
N PHE A 32 -6.60 -3.52 22.42
CA PHE A 32 -5.27 -3.92 21.98
C PHE A 32 -4.75 -2.99 20.89
N THR A 33 -3.46 -2.69 20.95
CA THR A 33 -2.69 -1.99 19.92
C THR A 33 -1.70 -2.93 19.26
N CYS A 34 -1.52 -2.81 17.95
CA CYS A 34 -0.57 -3.64 17.21
C CYS A 34 0.88 -3.32 17.61
N THR A 35 1.74 -4.33 17.58
CA THR A 35 3.19 -4.14 17.73
C THR A 35 3.77 -3.45 16.49
N GLU A 36 4.98 -2.90 16.60
CA GLU A 36 5.65 -2.17 15.50
C GLU A 36 5.79 -2.98 14.18
N SER A 37 5.81 -4.30 14.27
CA SER A 37 5.95 -5.21 13.13
C SER A 37 4.61 -5.73 12.58
N ALA A 38 3.49 -5.22 13.08
CA ALA A 38 2.14 -5.68 12.75
C ALA A 38 1.21 -4.52 12.41
N HIS A 39 0.16 -4.84 11.66
CA HIS A 39 -0.84 -3.88 11.20
C HIS A 39 -2.23 -4.39 11.57
N ARG A 40 -3.16 -3.46 11.75
CA ARG A 40 -4.55 -3.78 12.09
C ARG A 40 -5.21 -4.49 10.92
N ILE A 41 -5.87 -5.60 11.20
CA ILE A 41 -6.66 -6.32 10.20
C ILE A 41 -8.03 -5.61 10.07
N PRO A 42 -8.41 -5.15 8.87
CA PRO A 42 -9.70 -4.50 8.66
C PRO A 42 -10.87 -5.40 9.02
N GLY A 43 -11.88 -4.84 9.68
CA GLY A 43 -13.10 -5.56 10.07
C GLY A 43 -12.98 -6.42 11.33
N LEU A 44 -11.79 -6.61 11.91
CA LEU A 44 -11.66 -7.30 13.19
C LEU A 44 -11.82 -6.33 14.39
N PRO A 45 -12.50 -6.76 15.47
CA PRO A 45 -12.53 -6.04 16.73
C PRO A 45 -11.16 -6.10 17.40
N ASP A 46 -10.82 -5.08 18.20
CA ASP A 46 -9.57 -4.96 18.94
C ASP A 46 -9.79 -4.86 20.46
N THR A 47 -11.03 -4.99 20.92
CA THR A 47 -11.40 -4.75 22.31
C THR A 47 -12.08 -6.00 22.88
N MET A 48 -11.58 -6.45 24.03
CA MET A 48 -12.15 -7.53 24.81
C MET A 48 -12.86 -6.99 26.05
N GLU A 49 -13.85 -7.74 26.55
CA GLU A 49 -14.64 -7.37 27.72
C GLU A 49 -14.64 -8.49 28.77
N CYS A 50 -14.54 -8.12 30.05
CA CYS A 50 -14.65 -9.05 31.15
C CYS A 50 -16.11 -9.44 31.37
N LEU A 51 -16.45 -10.69 31.12
CA LEU A 51 -17.79 -11.24 31.25
C LEU A 51 -18.02 -11.85 32.66
N PRO A 52 -19.28 -12.02 33.09
CA PRO A 52 -19.59 -12.77 34.30
C PRO A 52 -18.98 -14.18 34.26
N GLY A 53 -18.38 -14.60 35.37
CA GLY A 53 -17.70 -15.90 35.46
C GLY A 53 -16.18 -15.85 35.25
N ASN A 54 -15.57 -14.67 35.39
CA ASN A 54 -14.12 -14.44 35.35
C ASN A 54 -13.53 -14.80 33.98
N LEU A 55 -14.32 -14.61 32.93
CA LEU A 55 -13.96 -14.99 31.57
C LEU A 55 -13.95 -13.75 30.68
N TRP A 56 -12.86 -13.60 29.97
CA TRP A 56 -12.75 -12.61 28.91
C TRP A 56 -13.55 -13.01 27.67
N SER A 57 -14.21 -12.05 27.03
CA SER A 57 -14.90 -12.25 25.76
C SER A 57 -13.94 -12.78 24.70
N ARG A 58 -14.42 -13.66 23.80
CA ARG A 58 -13.61 -14.18 22.71
C ARG A 58 -13.22 -13.06 21.74
N LEU A 59 -11.92 -12.89 21.54
CA LEU A 59 -11.32 -11.97 20.58
C LEU A 59 -10.38 -12.75 19.65
N LEU A 60 -10.50 -12.54 18.33
CA LEU A 60 -9.51 -13.03 17.36
C LEU A 60 -8.31 -12.09 17.34
N GLU A 61 -7.16 -12.55 16.84
CA GLU A 61 -5.98 -11.69 16.66
C GLU A 61 -6.32 -10.45 15.82
N PRO A 62 -6.33 -9.24 16.41
CA PRO A 62 -6.74 -8.03 15.70
C PRO A 62 -5.66 -7.50 14.75
N CYS A 63 -4.43 -7.99 14.90
CA CYS A 63 -3.25 -7.53 14.21
C CYS A 63 -2.55 -8.70 13.51
N GLY A 64 -2.02 -8.43 12.32
CA GLY A 64 -1.25 -9.41 11.56
C GLY A 64 0.00 -8.78 10.96
N ARG A 65 0.95 -9.62 10.55
CA ARG A 65 2.08 -9.16 9.74
C ARG A 65 1.60 -8.86 8.33
N SER A 66 2.02 -7.72 7.79
CA SER A 66 1.73 -7.33 6.42
C SER A 66 2.89 -6.56 5.83
N CYS A 67 3.01 -6.56 4.50
CA CYS A 67 3.89 -5.64 3.82
C CYS A 67 3.47 -4.19 4.11
N ALA A 68 4.45 -3.27 4.06
CA ALA A 68 4.17 -1.84 4.08
C ALA A 68 3.28 -1.43 2.89
N ALA A 69 2.82 -0.18 2.86
CA ALA A 69 2.11 0.35 1.70
C ALA A 69 2.94 0.11 0.40
N PRO A 70 2.30 -0.36 -0.69
CA PRO A 70 3.02 -0.68 -1.92
C PRO A 70 3.83 0.52 -2.44
N PRO A 71 5.04 0.29 -2.97
CA PRO A 71 5.92 1.36 -3.39
C PRO A 71 5.35 2.14 -4.59
N ARG A 72 5.44 3.47 -4.53
CA ARG A 72 5.09 4.31 -5.68
C ARG A 72 6.09 4.12 -6.81
N ARG A 73 5.60 3.88 -8.03
CA ARG A 73 6.44 3.77 -9.23
C ARG A 73 6.31 5.01 -10.11
N ARG A 74 7.39 5.34 -10.84
CA ARG A 74 7.44 6.52 -11.72
C ARG A 74 6.64 6.33 -13.00
N PHE A 75 6.53 5.09 -13.48
CA PHE A 75 5.85 4.73 -14.72
C PHE A 75 4.38 4.30 -14.51
N ALA A 76 4.02 3.91 -13.28
CA ALA A 76 2.67 3.44 -12.96
C ALA A 76 2.23 3.87 -11.54
N ALA A 77 0.94 4.11 -11.38
CA ALA A 77 0.26 4.32 -10.11
C ALA A 77 -0.39 3.01 -9.65
N LEU A 78 -0.72 2.88 -8.37
CA LEU A 78 -1.49 1.74 -7.90
C LEU A 78 -2.90 1.76 -8.52
N SER A 79 -3.53 0.60 -8.67
CA SER A 79 -4.94 0.54 -9.02
C SER A 79 -5.81 1.13 -7.90
N GLN A 80 -7.03 1.57 -8.23
CA GLN A 80 -7.95 2.11 -7.23
C GLN A 80 -8.25 1.08 -6.13
N GLU A 81 -8.36 -0.21 -6.47
CA GLU A 81 -8.56 -1.24 -5.47
C GLU A 81 -7.38 -1.30 -4.49
N ALA A 82 -6.15 -1.26 -5.01
CA ALA A 82 -4.93 -1.31 -4.20
C ALA A 82 -4.70 -0.06 -3.35
N GLU A 83 -5.16 1.12 -3.79
CA GLU A 83 -5.05 2.36 -3.01
C GLU A 83 -5.96 2.38 -1.77
N THR A 84 -7.07 1.64 -1.79
CA THR A 84 -8.01 1.56 -0.65
C THR A 84 -7.60 0.52 0.40
N MET A 85 -6.65 -0.36 0.08
CA MET A 85 -6.17 -1.38 0.99
C MET A 85 -5.15 -0.80 1.98
N ASN A 86 -5.22 -1.26 3.23
CA ASN A 86 -4.31 -0.87 4.32
C ASN A 86 -3.71 -2.07 5.06
N PHE A 87 -3.97 -3.29 4.58
CA PHE A 87 -3.44 -4.53 5.12
C PHE A 87 -3.10 -5.48 3.98
N PHE A 88 -1.84 -5.86 3.86
CA PHE A 88 -1.29 -6.63 2.75
C PHE A 88 -0.58 -7.90 3.28
N PRO A 89 -1.32 -8.96 3.64
CA PRO A 89 -0.69 -10.20 4.09
C PRO A 89 0.19 -10.81 2.98
N VAL A 90 1.09 -11.71 3.37
CA VAL A 90 1.93 -12.43 2.41
C VAL A 90 1.08 -13.11 1.33
N GLY A 91 1.52 -13.00 0.08
CA GLY A 91 0.78 -13.46 -1.09
C GLY A 91 -0.18 -12.43 -1.69
N THR A 92 -0.43 -11.31 -1.03
CA THR A 92 -1.24 -10.22 -1.60
C THR A 92 -0.59 -9.70 -2.89
N ASN A 93 -1.35 -9.67 -3.98
CA ASN A 93 -0.91 -9.10 -5.24
C ASN A 93 -1.67 -7.80 -5.51
N VAL A 94 -0.93 -6.72 -5.77
CA VAL A 94 -1.48 -5.42 -6.16
C VAL A 94 -1.12 -5.12 -7.60
N SER A 95 -2.09 -4.62 -8.37
CA SER A 95 -1.89 -4.19 -9.74
C SER A 95 -1.60 -2.69 -9.81
N TYR A 96 -0.97 -2.29 -10.90
CA TYR A 96 -0.64 -0.91 -11.20
C TYR A 96 -1.25 -0.51 -12.55
N VAL A 97 -1.54 0.78 -12.68
CA VAL A 97 -2.05 1.42 -13.89
C VAL A 97 -1.02 2.42 -14.39
N CYS A 98 -0.71 2.40 -15.68
CA CYS A 98 0.26 3.32 -16.27
C CYS A 98 -0.12 4.78 -16.01
N ARG A 99 0.87 5.59 -15.62
CA ARG A 99 0.66 7.03 -15.37
C ARG A 99 0.37 7.76 -16.69
N PRO A 100 -0.26 8.94 -16.63
CA PRO A 100 -0.43 9.78 -17.81
C PRO A 100 0.89 10.01 -18.55
N GLY A 101 0.86 9.90 -19.88
CA GLY A 101 2.06 9.96 -20.73
C GLY A 101 2.87 8.66 -20.79
N TYR A 102 2.45 7.62 -20.08
CA TYR A 102 2.92 6.25 -20.28
C TYR A 102 1.84 5.40 -20.97
N GLU A 103 2.25 4.33 -21.62
CA GLU A 103 1.39 3.33 -22.24
C GLU A 103 1.86 1.92 -21.90
N ASN A 104 0.90 1.02 -21.73
CA ASN A 104 1.22 -0.38 -21.46
C ASN A 104 1.65 -1.07 -22.76
N THR A 105 2.78 -1.74 -22.74
CA THR A 105 3.33 -2.48 -23.90
C THR A 105 2.99 -3.97 -23.88
N SER A 106 2.14 -4.40 -22.94
CA SER A 106 1.72 -5.79 -22.78
C SER A 106 0.22 -5.88 -22.53
N GLU A 107 -0.34 -7.08 -22.73
CA GLU A 107 -1.72 -7.41 -22.35
C GLU A 107 -1.89 -7.51 -20.82
N SER A 108 -0.80 -7.69 -20.07
CA SER A 108 -0.82 -7.76 -18.61
C SER A 108 -0.54 -6.40 -17.97
N SER A 109 -1.13 -6.15 -16.80
CA SER A 109 -0.81 -4.97 -15.99
C SER A 109 0.43 -5.24 -15.13
N PRO A 110 1.30 -4.23 -14.88
CA PRO A 110 2.36 -4.38 -13.89
C PRO A 110 1.75 -4.73 -12.54
N SER A 111 2.34 -5.70 -11.83
CA SER A 111 1.86 -6.12 -10.52
C SER A 111 3.03 -6.39 -9.58
N SER A 112 2.75 -6.31 -8.28
CA SER A 112 3.72 -6.57 -7.22
C SER A 112 3.07 -7.44 -6.16
N THR A 113 3.82 -8.40 -5.64
CA THR A 113 3.35 -9.37 -4.65
C THR A 113 4.07 -9.15 -3.33
N CYS A 114 3.33 -9.19 -2.22
CA CYS A 114 3.90 -9.20 -0.88
C CYS A 114 4.55 -10.56 -0.61
N LEU A 115 5.88 -10.57 -0.44
CA LEU A 115 6.69 -11.77 -0.25
C LEU A 115 6.75 -12.18 1.23
N GLU A 116 7.23 -13.40 1.51
CA GLU A 116 7.39 -13.97 2.86
C GLU A 116 8.25 -13.11 3.80
N ASN A 117 9.20 -12.36 3.24
CA ASN A 117 10.05 -11.43 3.98
C ASN A 117 9.39 -10.05 4.24
N LEU A 118 8.09 -9.92 3.95
CA LEU A 118 7.31 -8.68 4.07
C LEU A 118 7.82 -7.53 3.20
N THR A 119 8.48 -7.85 2.08
CA THR A 119 8.81 -6.88 1.04
C THR A 119 8.01 -7.12 -0.22
N TRP A 120 7.88 -6.07 -1.03
CA TRP A 120 7.19 -6.13 -2.31
C TRP A 120 8.13 -6.63 -3.40
N SER A 121 7.65 -7.54 -4.25
CA SER A 121 8.38 -7.93 -5.46
C SER A 121 8.51 -6.77 -6.44
N GLU A 122 9.58 -6.75 -7.23
CA GLU A 122 9.72 -5.71 -8.26
C GLU A 122 8.71 -5.94 -9.39
N PRO A 123 7.86 -4.94 -9.71
CA PRO A 123 6.91 -5.05 -10.80
C PRO A 123 7.64 -4.97 -12.14
N ALA A 124 7.18 -5.73 -13.13
CA ALA A 124 7.70 -5.64 -14.49
C ALA A 124 7.49 -4.24 -15.09
N GLU A 125 8.48 -3.71 -15.81
CA GLU A 125 8.40 -2.40 -16.48
C GLU A 125 7.58 -2.49 -17.79
N LEU A 126 6.27 -2.69 -17.65
CA LEU A 126 5.34 -2.79 -18.78
C LEU A 126 4.82 -1.44 -19.25
N CYS A 127 4.96 -0.38 -18.45
CA CYS A 127 4.57 0.98 -18.85
C CYS A 127 5.76 1.74 -19.44
N ARG A 128 5.70 2.06 -20.74
CA ARG A 128 6.72 2.84 -21.45
C ARG A 128 6.26 4.26 -21.71
N ARG A 129 7.21 5.18 -21.88
CA ARG A 129 6.89 6.58 -22.21
C ARG A 129 6.22 6.62 -23.58
N ARG A 130 5.03 7.21 -23.65
CA ARG A 130 4.30 7.41 -24.89
C ARG A 130 5.10 8.32 -25.81
N SER A 131 5.06 8.03 -27.11
CA SER A 131 5.61 8.90 -28.14
C SER A 131 4.72 10.13 -28.33
N CYS A 132 5.32 11.31 -28.39
CA CYS A 132 4.67 12.56 -28.82
C CYS A 132 4.48 12.63 -30.34
N GLY A 133 5.05 11.69 -31.09
CA GLY A 133 5.13 11.76 -32.55
C GLY A 133 6.18 12.76 -33.03
N ALA A 134 6.45 12.75 -34.33
CA ALA A 134 7.32 13.76 -34.93
C ALA A 134 6.63 15.13 -34.82
N PRO A 135 7.38 16.21 -34.48
CA PRO A 135 6.84 17.56 -34.51
C PRO A 135 6.26 17.87 -35.88
N ALA A 136 5.16 18.64 -35.92
CA ALA A 136 4.61 19.11 -37.19
C ALA A 136 5.64 19.95 -37.96
N ALA A 137 5.55 19.93 -39.29
CA ALA A 137 6.38 20.79 -40.13
C ALA A 137 6.16 22.27 -39.73
N LEU A 138 7.26 22.98 -39.49
CA LEU A 138 7.25 24.39 -39.10
C LEU A 138 7.40 25.26 -40.35
N PRO A 139 6.37 26.01 -40.79
CA PRO A 139 6.49 26.90 -41.94
C PRO A 139 7.50 28.02 -41.64
N GLY A 140 8.50 28.22 -42.50
CA GLY A 140 9.54 29.23 -42.30
C GLY A 140 10.52 28.92 -41.17
N GLY A 141 10.58 27.67 -40.70
CA GLY A 141 11.52 27.24 -39.66
C GLY A 141 12.03 25.81 -39.89
N ARG A 142 13.06 25.45 -39.13
CA ARG A 142 13.68 24.12 -39.14
C ARG A 142 13.79 23.57 -37.72
N THR A 143 13.47 22.30 -37.55
CA THR A 143 13.72 21.56 -36.31
C THR A 143 15.16 21.09 -36.25
N GLY A 144 15.77 21.15 -35.07
CA GLY A 144 17.04 20.49 -34.79
C GLY A 144 16.93 18.95 -34.89
N PRO A 145 18.06 18.24 -34.78
CA PRO A 145 18.07 16.77 -34.85
C PRO A 145 17.22 16.15 -33.72
N LEU A 146 16.23 15.35 -34.10
CA LEU A 146 15.31 14.66 -33.19
C LEU A 146 15.97 13.41 -32.61
N ARG A 147 16.38 13.46 -31.33
CA ARG A 147 17.05 12.33 -30.63
C ARG A 147 16.09 11.48 -29.80
N ASP A 148 15.05 12.09 -29.25
CA ASP A 148 13.99 11.44 -28.49
C ASP A 148 12.67 12.16 -28.82
N LEU A 149 11.59 11.40 -28.93
CA LEU A 149 10.23 11.89 -29.15
C LEU A 149 9.28 11.37 -28.07
N GLN A 150 9.78 10.68 -27.05
CA GLN A 150 9.00 10.17 -25.95
C GLN A 150 8.70 11.27 -24.92
N LEU A 151 7.73 11.01 -24.04
CA LEU A 151 7.39 11.90 -22.93
C LEU A 151 8.64 12.48 -22.23
N GLY A 152 8.68 13.81 -22.13
CA GLY A 152 9.79 14.54 -21.51
C GLY A 152 10.92 14.94 -22.46
N ALA A 153 10.89 14.50 -23.72
CA ALA A 153 11.81 14.96 -24.74
C ALA A 153 11.65 16.46 -25.05
N ARG A 154 12.72 17.08 -25.53
CA ARG A 154 12.77 18.48 -25.96
C ARG A 154 13.29 18.56 -27.39
N VAL A 155 12.69 19.45 -28.18
CA VAL A 155 13.07 19.70 -29.57
C VAL A 155 13.45 21.16 -29.71
N ASP A 156 14.65 21.40 -30.23
CA ASP A 156 15.10 22.74 -30.58
C ASP A 156 14.53 23.14 -31.95
N VAL A 157 14.06 24.37 -32.05
CA VAL A 157 13.46 24.92 -33.28
C VAL A 157 14.16 26.24 -33.61
N SER A 158 14.37 26.49 -34.90
CA SER A 158 14.99 27.71 -35.40
C SER A 158 14.19 28.27 -36.56
N CYS A 159 13.97 29.59 -36.58
CA CYS A 159 13.30 30.26 -37.67
C CYS A 159 14.32 30.66 -38.74
N GLU A 160 13.89 30.66 -40.00
CA GLU A 160 14.68 31.27 -41.06
C GLU A 160 14.51 32.79 -41.02
N ASP A 161 15.58 33.53 -41.31
CA ASP A 161 15.58 34.99 -41.23
C ASP A 161 14.60 35.61 -42.24
N GLY A 162 13.78 36.56 -41.75
CA GLY A 162 12.79 37.33 -42.51
C GLY A 162 12.33 38.55 -41.75
#